data_AF-A0AAN5KSB1-F1
#
_entry.id   AF-A0AAN5KSB1-F1
#
_cell.length_a   1.000
_cell.length_b   1.000
_cell.length_c   1.000
_cell.angle_alpha   90.00
_cell.angle_beta   90.00
_cell.angle_gamma   90.00
#
_symmetry.space_group_name_H-M   'P 1'
#
loop_
_entity.id
_entity.type
_entity.pdbx_description
1 polymer ?
#
loop_
_entity_poly.entity_id
_entity_poly.type
_entity_poly.pdbx_seq_one_letter_code
_entity_poly.pdbx_strand_id
1 'polypeptide(L)' 'MNTDDIDKAYVSPYDKFLYEFDATHKKSASQLQEIKKHERLFKMRDDKDYKIDQSDIWEGF' A
#
# COMPACT_ATOMS: atom_id res chain seq x y z
N MET A 1 6.74 -5.63 37.42
CA MET A 1 5.99 -4.91 36.36
C MET A 1 6.98 -4.02 35.65
N ASN A 2 7.08 -4.12 34.32
CA ASN A 2 8.02 -3.30 33.57
C ASN A 2 7.58 -1.84 33.69
N THR A 3 8.48 -0.95 34.09
CA THR A 3 8.17 0.45 34.39
C THR A 3 7.90 1.30 33.14
N ASP A 4 8.22 0.75 31.97
CA ASP A 4 8.04 1.38 30.65
C ASP A 4 6.96 0.64 29.86
N ASP A 5 5.71 0.76 30.30
CA ASP A 5 4.55 0.26 29.56
C ASP A 5 4.21 1.26 28.45
N ILE A 6 4.89 1.11 27.31
CA ILE A 6 4.64 1.94 26.13
C ILE A 6 3.29 1.58 25.51
N ASP A 7 2.55 2.60 25.06
CA ASP A 7 1.33 2.38 24.30
C ASP A 7 1.67 1.80 22.91
N LYS A 8 1.39 0.50 22.73
CA LYS A 8 1.63 -0.23 21.48
C LYS A 8 0.63 0.11 20.38
N ALA A 9 -0.45 0.81 20.71
CA ALA A 9 -1.46 1.28 19.78
C ALA A 9 -1.34 2.79 19.50
N TYR A 10 -0.28 3.44 19.98
CA TYR A 10 -0.04 4.85 19.73
C TYR A 10 0.09 5.12 18.22
N VAL A 11 -0.69 6.09 17.74
CA VAL A 11 -0.62 6.63 16.37
C VAL A 11 -0.13 8.06 16.45
N SER A 12 0.95 8.39 15.73
CA SER A 12 1.50 9.74 15.78
C SER A 12 0.57 10.75 15.13
N PRO A 13 0.62 12.03 15.54
CA PRO A 13 -0.11 13.10 14.85
C PRO A 13 0.22 13.20 13.35
N TYR A 14 1.44 12.82 12.95
CA TYR A 14 1.86 12.81 11.56
C TYR A 14 1.19 11.69 10.78
N ASP A 15 1.14 10.47 11.33
CA ASP A 15 0.46 9.34 10.69
C ASP A 15 -1.02 9.65 10.50
N LYS A 16 -1.65 10.25 11.52
CA LYS A 16 -3.04 10.70 11.44
C LYS A 16 -3.24 11.75 10.36
N PHE A 17 -2.37 12.77 10.31
CA PHE A 17 -2.40 13.81 9.29
C PHE A 17 -2.23 13.25 7.88
N LEU A 18 -1.25 12.38 7.66
CA LEU A 18 -0.97 11.80 6.34
C LEU A 18 -2.13 10.92 5.86
N TYR A 19 -2.74 10.14 6.76
CA TYR A 19 -3.93 9.36 6.47
C TYR A 19 -5.12 10.26 6.07
N GLU A 20 -5.41 11.30 6.85
CA GLU A 20 -6.50 12.24 6.55
C GLU A 20 -6.26 13.00 5.24
N PHE A 21 -5.03 13.42 5.00
CA PHE A 21 -4.63 14.08 3.75
C PHE A 21 -4.86 13.16 2.55
N ASP A 22 -4.40 11.91 2.62
CA ASP A 22 -4.58 10.93 1.54
C ASP A 22 -6.06 10.59 1.27
N ALA A 23 -6.91 10.60 2.30
CA ALA A 23 -8.34 10.33 2.18
C ALA A 23 -9.13 11.49 1.54
N THR A 24 -8.68 12.73 1.73
CA THR A 24 -9.40 13.94 1.30
C THR A 24 -8.90 14.53 -0.02
N HIS A 25 -7.73 14.10 -0.50
CA HIS A 25 -7.11 14.60 -1.72
C HIS A 25 -7.13 13.55 -2.84
N LYS A 26 -7.26 14.00 -4.08
CA LYS A 26 -7.22 13.11 -5.25
C LYS A 26 -5.80 12.55 -5.42
N LYS A 27 -5.72 11.25 -5.70
CA LYS A 27 -4.47 10.57 -6.04
C LYS A 27 -3.88 11.15 -7.34
N SER A 28 -2.56 11.32 -7.37
CA SER A 28 -1.83 11.69 -8.57
C SER A 28 -1.78 10.55 -9.57
N ALA A 29 -1.42 10.85 -10.82
CA ALA A 29 -1.27 9.83 -11.86
C ALA A 29 -0.24 8.75 -11.48
N SER A 30 0.89 9.15 -10.88
CA SER A 30 1.93 8.24 -10.41
C SER A 30 1.45 7.35 -9.25
N GLN A 31 0.71 7.91 -8.29
CA GLN A 31 0.11 7.13 -7.20
C GLN A 31 -0.90 6.10 -7.73
N LEU A 32 -1.71 6.47 -8.73
CA LEU A 32 -2.65 5.55 -9.37
C LEU A 32 -1.94 4.42 -10.13
N GLN A 33 -0.81 4.70 -10.78
CA GLN A 33 0.01 3.67 -11.41
C GLN A 33 0.56 2.70 -10.36
N GLU A 34 1.10 3.22 -9.26
CA GLU A 34 1.64 2.41 -8.18
C GLU A 34 0.57 1.54 -7.51
N ILE A 35 -0.63 2.07 -7.26
CA ILE A 35 -1.77 1.29 -6.74
C ILE A 35 -2.08 0.11 -7.67
N LYS A 36 -2.19 0.35 -8.97
CA LYS A 36 -2.44 -0.71 -9.97
C LYS A 36 -1.33 -1.77 -9.99
N LYS A 37 -0.07 -1.37 -9.77
CA LYS A 37 1.06 -2.30 -9.60
C LYS A 37 0.77 -3.30 -8.51
N HIS A 38 0.45 -2.77 -7.33
CA HIS A 38 0.32 -3.57 -6.12
C HIS A 38 -0.92 -4.44 -6.18
N GLU A 39 -2.03 -3.92 -6.73
CA GLU A 39 -3.22 -4.73 -7.03
C GLU A 39 -2.90 -5.91 -7.95
N ARG A 40 -2.14 -5.69 -9.04
CA ARG A 40 -1.68 -6.77 -9.93
C ARG A 40 -0.81 -7.78 -9.18
N LEU A 41 0.17 -7.33 -8.42
CA LEU A 41 1.07 -8.21 -7.65
C LEU A 41 0.33 -9.04 -6.60
N PHE A 42 -0.63 -8.45 -5.90
CA PHE A 42 -1.46 -9.18 -4.93
C PHE A 42 -2.32 -10.22 -5.62
N LYS A 43 -2.93 -9.88 -6.76
CA LYS A 43 -3.68 -10.86 -7.56
C LYS A 43 -2.79 -12.01 -8.02
N MET A 44 -1.56 -11.73 -8.48
CA MET A 44 -0.59 -12.76 -8.86
C MET A 44 -0.19 -13.67 -7.69
N ARG A 45 -0.07 -13.11 -6.47
CA ARG A 45 0.28 -13.87 -5.27
C ARG A 45 -0.86 -14.75 -4.78
N ASP A 46 -2.08 -14.21 -4.79
CA ASP A 46 -3.23 -14.82 -4.12
C ASP A 46 -4.04 -15.75 -5.05
N ASP A 47 -3.93 -15.59 -6.37
CA ASP A 47 -4.56 -16.46 -7.36
C ASP A 47 -3.58 -17.53 -7.86
N LYS A 48 -3.81 -18.77 -7.44
CA LYS A 48 -2.98 -19.94 -7.82
C LYS A 48 -3.03 -20.25 -9.31
N ASP A 49 -4.14 -19.90 -9.97
CA ASP A 49 -4.35 -20.15 -11.40
C ASP A 49 -4.01 -18.91 -12.24
N TYR A 50 -3.39 -17.89 -11.63
CA TYR A 50 -3.01 -16.66 -12.32
C TYR A 50 -2.13 -16.98 -13.53
N LYS A 51 -2.63 -16.67 -14.72
CA LYS A 51 -1.88 -16.81 -15.96
C LYS A 51 -1.18 -15.51 -16.30
N ILE A 52 0.14 -15.56 -16.33
CA ILE A 52 0.99 -14.45 -16.71
C ILE A 52 0.90 -14.28 -18.23
N ASP A 53 0.22 -13.22 -18.69
CA ASP A 53 0.12 -12.89 -20.13
C ASP A 53 1.29 -12.00 -20.60
N GLN A 54 2.06 -11.41 -19.68
CA GLN A 54 3.27 -10.63 -19.94
C GLN A 54 4.43 -11.15 -19.11
N SER A 55 5.53 -11.53 -19.77
CA SER A 55 6.70 -12.16 -19.14
C SER A 55 7.41 -11.28 -18.11
N ASP A 56 7.25 -9.95 -18.18
CA ASP A 56 7.91 -9.02 -17.27
C ASP A 56 6.89 -8.29 -16.38
N ILE A 57 7.11 -8.37 -15.06
CA ILE A 57 6.27 -7.74 -14.04
C ILE A 57 6.60 -6.26 -13.85
N TRP A 58 7.71 -5.78 -14.45
CA TRP A 58 8.21 -4.42 -14.33
C TRP A 58 7.95 -3.54 -15.57
N GLU A 59 7.40 -4.11 -16.64
CA GLU A 59 7.13 -3.37 -17.88
C GLU A 59 6.05 -2.30 -17.64
N GLY A 60 6.40 -1.02 -17.84
CA GLY A 60 5.49 0.12 -17.71
C GLY A 60 5.46 0.82 -16.35
N PHE A 61 6.45 0.56 -15.48
CA PHE A 61 6.75 1.36 -14.28
C PHE A 61 7.96 2.26 -14.47
#